data_AF-A0A7V6UVQ5-F1
#
_entry.id   AF-A0A7V6UVQ5-F1
#
_cell.length_a   1.000
_cell.length_b   1.000
_cell.length_c   1.000
_cell.angle_alpha   90.00
_cell.angle_beta   90.00
_cell.angle_gamma   90.00
#
_symmetry.space_group_name_H-M   'P 1'
#
loop_
_entity.id
_entity.type
_entity.pdbx_description
1 polymer ?
#
loop_
_entity_poly.entity_id
_entity_poly.type
_entity_poly.pdbx_seq_one_letter_code
_entity_poly.pdbx_strand_id
1 'polypeptide(L)'
;MNSFGQVMKALCFEKTDRVPVVPLIIQHAIELSGAKHKDYSTNPHVMANTQLTALRYYKYDSVYISTDNYVICEAMGGKVNFPDYEPPQLIQHSIPDGDLTKLKKFSLANGRMQVILEATKICRNELWRLSIY
;
A
#
# COMPACT_ATOMS: atom_id res chain seq x y z
N MET A 1 -17.60 -17.24 -9.99
CA MET A 1 -16.91 -16.99 -8.70
C MET A 1 -16.39 -15.56 -8.72
N ASN A 2 -16.40 -14.84 -7.59
CA ASN A 2 -15.91 -13.46 -7.53
C ASN A 2 -14.36 -13.40 -7.59
N SER A 3 -13.79 -12.21 -7.80
CA SER A 3 -12.34 -12.01 -7.90
C SER A 3 -11.59 -12.47 -6.64
N PHE A 4 -12.17 -12.27 -5.45
CA PHE A 4 -11.58 -12.76 -4.21
C PHE A 4 -11.38 -14.27 -4.19
N GLY A 5 -12.43 -15.04 -4.54
CA GLY A 5 -12.36 -16.49 -4.58
C GLY A 5 -11.29 -16.98 -5.56
N GLN A 6 -11.16 -16.32 -6.71
CA GLN A 6 -10.12 -16.65 -7.69
C GLN A 6 -8.71 -16.41 -7.15
N VAL A 7 -8.49 -15.27 -6.49
CA VAL A 7 -7.21 -14.95 -5.85
C VAL A 7 -6.88 -15.96 -4.76
N MET A 8 -7.83 -16.26 -3.87
CA MET A 8 -7.61 -17.21 -2.76
C MET A 8 -7.30 -18.62 -3.25
N LYS A 9 -8.02 -19.11 -4.27
CA LYS A 9 -7.70 -20.41 -4.90
C LYS A 9 -6.30 -20.45 -5.47
N ALA A 10 -5.90 -19.41 -6.22
CA ALA A 10 -4.54 -19.34 -6.76
C ALA A 10 -3.48 -19.35 -5.65
N LEU A 11 -3.70 -18.63 -4.55
CA LEU A 11 -2.80 -18.62 -3.39
C LEU A 11 -2.73 -19.98 -2.68
N CYS A 12 -3.81 -20.77 -2.72
CA CYS A 12 -3.87 -22.14 -2.21
C CYS A 12 -3.43 -23.21 -3.21
N PHE A 13 -2.89 -22.83 -4.38
CA PHE A 13 -2.52 -23.75 -5.47
C PHE A 13 -3.69 -24.60 -6.00
N GLU A 14 -4.92 -24.10 -5.90
CA GLU A 14 -6.11 -24.72 -6.44
C GLU A 14 -6.41 -24.26 -7.88
N LYS A 15 -7.21 -25.03 -8.61
CA LYS A 15 -7.65 -24.68 -9.96
C LYS A 15 -8.57 -23.44 -9.94
N THR A 16 -8.21 -22.42 -10.69
CA THR A 16 -9.01 -21.20 -10.92
C THR A 16 -9.75 -21.24 -12.26
N ASP A 17 -10.81 -20.44 -12.41
CA ASP A 17 -11.53 -20.34 -13.70
C ASP A 17 -10.71 -19.56 -14.75
N ARG A 18 -9.85 -18.64 -14.28
CA ARG A 18 -8.85 -17.89 -15.06
C ARG A 18 -7.70 -17.49 -14.16
N VAL A 19 -6.59 -17.03 -14.75
CA VAL A 19 -5.48 -16.47 -13.96
C VAL A 19 -5.93 -15.17 -13.28
N PRO A 20 -5.86 -15.04 -11.94
CA PRO A 20 -6.12 -13.79 -11.25
C PRO A 20 -4.96 -12.80 -11.43
N VAL A 21 -5.29 -11.51 -11.49
CA VAL A 21 -4.34 -10.42 -11.72
C VAL A 21 -4.38 -9.47 -10.52
N VAL A 22 -3.27 -9.34 -9.81
CA VAL A 22 -3.12 -8.43 -8.65
C VAL A 22 -1.82 -7.64 -8.84
N PRO A 23 -1.87 -6.50 -9.55
CA PRO A 23 -0.66 -5.78 -9.91
C PRO A 23 -0.13 -4.91 -8.75
N LEU A 24 1.19 -4.72 -8.70
CA LEU A 24 1.85 -3.76 -7.82
C LEU A 24 2.21 -2.51 -8.64
N ILE A 25 1.30 -1.55 -8.72
CA ILE A 25 1.39 -0.40 -9.65
C ILE A 25 1.28 0.96 -8.94
N ILE A 26 2.22 1.27 -8.04
CA ILE A 26 2.17 2.51 -7.24
C ILE A 26 2.24 3.77 -8.12
N GLN A 27 3.38 3.99 -8.79
CA GLN A 27 3.61 5.20 -9.60
C GLN A 27 2.55 5.38 -10.69
N HIS A 28 2.23 4.29 -11.39
CA HIS A 28 1.24 4.31 -12.46
C HIS A 28 -0.18 4.63 -11.94
N ALA A 29 -0.57 4.12 -10.77
CA ALA A 29 -1.85 4.47 -10.16
C ALA A 29 -1.90 5.95 -9.75
N ILE A 30 -0.80 6.50 -9.23
CA ILE A 30 -0.68 7.92 -8.87
C ILE A 30 -0.85 8.81 -10.10
N GLU A 31 -0.17 8.49 -11.20
CA GLU A 31 -0.31 9.20 -12.47
C GLU A 31 -1.74 9.16 -12.99
N LEU A 32 -2.37 7.97 -12.97
CA LEU A 32 -3.76 7.79 -13.38
C LEU A 32 -4.74 8.58 -12.50
N SER A 33 -4.49 8.70 -11.20
CA SER A 33 -5.38 9.43 -10.27
C SER A 33 -5.14 10.94 -10.25
N GLY A 34 -4.01 11.41 -10.78
CA GLY A 34 -3.58 12.80 -10.70
C GLY A 34 -3.15 13.24 -9.29
N ALA A 35 -2.91 12.29 -8.38
CA ALA A 35 -2.46 12.59 -7.02
C ALA A 35 -0.98 13.01 -7.00
N LYS A 36 -0.58 13.74 -5.97
CA LYS A 36 0.83 13.92 -5.63
C LYS A 36 1.35 12.67 -4.93
N HIS A 37 2.61 12.30 -5.19
CA HIS A 37 3.24 11.15 -4.54
C HIS A 37 3.31 11.33 -3.02
N LYS A 38 3.64 12.54 -2.55
CA LYS A 38 3.59 12.89 -1.13
C LYS A 38 2.25 12.55 -0.50
N ASP A 39 1.15 13.06 -1.07
CA ASP A 39 -0.20 12.87 -0.54
C ASP A 39 -0.60 11.39 -0.56
N TYR A 40 -0.28 10.67 -1.64
CA TYR A 40 -0.46 9.22 -1.70
C TYR A 40 0.27 8.50 -0.57
N SER A 41 1.48 8.96 -0.22
CA SER A 41 2.35 8.31 0.76
C SER A 41 1.96 8.63 2.21
N THR A 42 1.31 9.77 2.45
CA THR A 42 1.06 10.29 3.81
C THR A 42 -0.42 10.40 4.19
N ASN A 43 -1.35 10.24 3.25
CA ASN A 43 -2.79 10.33 3.51
C ASN A 43 -3.54 9.04 3.12
N PRO A 44 -4.22 8.37 4.07
CA PRO A 44 -4.86 7.08 3.79
C PRO A 44 -6.01 7.17 2.78
N HIS A 45 -6.75 8.30 2.75
CA HIS A 45 -7.83 8.50 1.79
C HIS A 45 -7.30 8.68 0.37
N VAL A 46 -6.19 9.42 0.22
CA VAL A 46 -5.56 9.61 -1.10
C VAL A 46 -4.99 8.30 -1.61
N MET A 47 -4.33 7.52 -0.75
CA MET A 47 -3.83 6.18 -1.10
C MET A 47 -4.96 5.26 -1.57
N ALA A 48 -6.03 5.14 -0.77
CA ALA A 48 -7.15 4.27 -1.07
C ALA A 48 -7.87 4.70 -2.37
N ASN A 49 -8.17 5.99 -2.52
CA ASN A 49 -8.82 6.50 -3.73
C ASN A 49 -7.97 6.28 -4.98
N THR A 50 -6.65 6.44 -4.88
CA THR A 50 -5.72 6.20 -5.98
C THR A 50 -5.75 4.74 -6.43
N GLN A 51 -5.60 3.80 -5.49
CA GLN A 51 -5.63 2.36 -5.80
C GLN A 51 -6.99 1.89 -6.32
N LEU A 52 -8.09 2.42 -5.78
CA LEU A 52 -9.44 2.12 -6.25
C LEU A 52 -9.72 2.70 -7.65
N THR A 53 -9.14 3.84 -7.99
CA THR A 53 -9.23 4.42 -9.34
C THR A 53 -8.55 3.52 -10.37
N ALA A 54 -7.34 3.05 -10.08
CA ALA A 54 -6.66 2.09 -10.94
C ALA A 54 -7.42 0.76 -11.06
N LEU A 55 -8.00 0.26 -9.96
CA LEU A 55 -8.83 -0.93 -9.99
C LEU A 55 -10.05 -0.77 -10.90
N ARG A 56 -10.77 0.36 -10.79
CA ARG A 56 -11.95 0.62 -11.64
C ARG A 56 -11.59 0.75 -13.12
N TYR A 57 -10.44 1.35 -13.41
CA TYR A 57 -9.97 1.54 -14.78
C TYR A 57 -9.54 0.22 -15.43
N TYR A 58 -8.68 -0.55 -14.74
CA TYR A 58 -8.07 -1.77 -15.28
C TYR A 58 -8.84 -3.05 -15.00
N LYS A 59 -9.76 -3.05 -14.03
CA LYS A 59 -10.62 -4.19 -13.66
C LYS A 59 -9.84 -5.45 -13.27
N TYR A 60 -8.71 -5.27 -12.57
CA TYR A 60 -7.95 -6.38 -11.97
C TYR A 60 -8.66 -6.92 -10.71
N ASP A 61 -8.11 -7.97 -10.09
CA ASP A 61 -8.82 -8.78 -9.08
C ASP A 61 -8.69 -8.27 -7.65
N SER A 62 -7.65 -7.49 -7.33
CA SER A 62 -7.45 -6.92 -6.01
C SER A 62 -6.48 -5.74 -6.04
N VAL A 63 -6.53 -4.89 -5.02
CA VAL A 63 -5.57 -3.79 -4.81
C VAL A 63 -4.42 -4.23 -3.90
N TYR A 64 -3.26 -3.63 -4.11
CA TYR A 64 -2.10 -3.73 -3.22
C TYR A 64 -1.90 -2.39 -2.50
N ILE A 65 -1.93 -2.42 -1.17
CA ILE A 65 -1.82 -1.21 -0.33
C ILE A 65 -0.41 -1.11 0.23
N SER A 66 0.40 -0.25 -0.39
CA SER A 66 1.71 0.17 0.11
C SER A 66 2.14 1.44 -0.63
N THR A 67 3.29 1.97 -0.23
CA THR A 67 3.85 3.20 -0.77
C THR A 67 5.35 3.14 -1.00
N ASP A 68 6.10 2.45 -0.14
CA ASP A 68 7.55 2.33 -0.21
C ASP A 68 8.03 1.24 0.78
N ASN A 69 9.35 1.01 0.84
CA ASN A 69 9.97 0.01 1.71
C ASN A 69 10.41 0.56 3.08
N TYR A 70 10.11 1.82 3.38
CA TYR A 70 10.60 2.55 4.56
C TYR A 70 9.58 2.67 5.68
N VAL A 71 8.32 2.24 5.48
CA VAL A 71 7.26 2.36 6.51
C VAL A 71 7.68 1.75 7.86
N ILE A 72 8.30 0.56 7.85
CA ILE A 72 8.79 -0.09 9.07
C ILE A 72 10.04 0.64 9.61
N CYS A 73 10.96 1.03 8.72
CA CYS A 73 12.16 1.81 9.10
C CYS A 73 11.76 3.10 9.85
N GLU A 74 10.79 3.84 9.31
CA GLU A 74 10.22 5.05 9.90
C GLU A 74 9.56 4.77 11.25
N ALA A 75 8.75 3.71 11.35
CA ALA A 75 8.13 3.29 12.62
C ALA A 75 9.18 2.94 13.70
N MET A 76 10.38 2.55 13.30
CA MET A 76 11.52 2.23 14.16
C MET A 76 12.52 3.39 14.31
N GLY A 77 12.18 4.59 13.83
CA GLY A 77 12.94 5.83 14.06
C GLY A 77 13.75 6.36 12.88
N GLY A 78 13.64 5.73 11.71
CA GLY A 78 14.18 6.28 10.45
C GLY A 78 13.46 7.55 10.04
N LYS A 79 14.07 8.32 9.13
CA LYS A 79 13.50 9.57 8.59
C LYS A 79 13.34 9.44 7.08
N VAL A 80 12.16 9.83 6.59
CA VAL A 80 11.78 9.74 5.18
C VAL A 80 11.38 11.12 4.69
N ASN A 81 11.85 11.50 3.51
CA ASN A 81 11.41 12.67 2.78
C ASN A 81 10.27 12.28 1.82
N PHE A 82 9.32 13.18 1.63
CA PHE A 82 8.17 12.99 0.75
C PHE A 82 8.13 14.09 -0.32
N PRO A 83 8.86 13.92 -1.44
CA PRO A 83 8.73 14.81 -2.60
C PRO A 83 7.31 14.78 -3.17
N ASP A 84 6.89 15.88 -3.81
CA ASP A 84 5.55 15.98 -4.37
C ASP A 84 5.30 15.00 -5.53
N TYR A 85 6.33 14.67 -6.32
CA TYR A 85 6.19 13.90 -7.56
C TYR A 85 7.19 12.74 -7.71
N GLU A 86 7.97 12.45 -6.67
CA GLU A 86 8.90 11.31 -6.65
C GLU A 86 8.56 10.38 -5.48
N PRO A 87 8.97 9.10 -5.56
CA PRO A 87 8.82 8.17 -4.46
C PRO A 87 9.46 8.65 -3.15
N PRO A 88 8.99 8.18 -1.98
CA PRO A 88 9.58 8.48 -0.70
C PRO A 88 11.06 8.13 -0.67
N GLN A 89 11.86 9.00 -0.07
CA GLN A 89 13.32 8.86 -0.02
C GLN A 89 13.75 8.71 1.43
N LEU A 90 14.50 7.64 1.75
CA LEU A 90 15.07 7.49 3.07
C LEU A 90 16.22 8.48 3.26
N ILE A 91 16.09 9.37 4.24
CA ILE A 91 17.11 10.37 4.56
C ILE A 91 18.00 9.90 5.72
N GLN A 92 17.45 9.07 6.61
CA GLN A 92 18.19 8.53 7.75
C GLN A 92 17.68 7.14 8.12
N HIS A 93 18.59 6.17 8.24
CA HIS A 93 18.26 4.86 8.81
C HIS A 93 17.84 4.97 10.29
N SER A 94 17.06 4.01 10.76
CA SER A 94 16.66 3.91 12.18
C SER A 94 17.84 3.70 13.13
N ILE A 95 18.94 3.13 12.64
CA ILE A 95 20.20 2.92 13.34
C ILE A 95 21.38 3.36 12.45
N PRO A 96 21.67 4.66 12.35
CA PRO A 96 22.66 5.19 11.40
C PRO A 96 24.09 4.72 11.67
N ASP A 97 24.39 4.32 12.91
CA ASP A 97 25.69 3.77 13.34
C ASP A 97 25.70 2.23 13.40
N GLY A 98 24.60 1.57 13.04
CA GLY A 98 24.46 0.12 13.08
C GLY A 98 24.30 -0.49 14.48
N ASP A 99 24.20 0.32 15.54
CA ASP A 99 24.04 -0.19 16.90
C ASP A 99 22.60 -0.66 17.15
N LEU A 100 22.42 -1.98 17.07
CA LEU A 100 21.12 -2.63 17.28
C LEU A 100 20.50 -2.33 18.65
N THR A 101 21.30 -1.99 19.67
CA THR A 101 20.77 -1.66 21.00
C THR A 101 19.99 -0.34 21.02
N LYS A 102 20.22 0.53 20.03
CA LYS A 102 19.53 1.82 19.86
C LYS A 102 18.27 1.73 19.01
N LEU A 103 17.99 0.56 18.44
CA LEU A 103 16.83 0.36 17.58
C LEU A 103 15.54 0.54 18.38
N LYS A 104 14.68 1.49 17.96
CA LYS A 104 13.41 1.70 18.64
C LYS A 104 12.50 0.49 18.46
N LYS A 105 11.76 0.13 19.52
CA LYS A 105 10.72 -0.90 19.44
C LYS A 105 9.66 -0.48 18.42
N PHE A 106 9.28 -1.43 17.58
CA PHE A 106 8.20 -1.25 16.63
C PHE A 106 6.87 -1.00 17.36
N SER A 107 6.06 -0.09 16.80
CA SER A 107 4.68 0.16 17.21
C SER A 107 3.86 0.56 15.99
N LEU A 108 2.63 0.05 15.90
CA LEU A 108 1.69 0.45 14.84
C LEU A 108 1.33 1.94 14.91
N ALA A 109 1.51 2.58 16.07
CA ALA A 109 1.25 4.02 16.25
C ALA A 109 2.38 4.93 15.72
N ASN A 110 3.54 4.36 15.37
CA ASN A 110 4.70 5.14 14.94
C ASN A 110 4.77 5.23 13.41
N GLY A 111 5.39 6.32 12.92
CA GLY A 111 5.59 6.57 11.50
C GLY A 111 4.27 6.56 10.74
N ARG A 112 4.29 6.09 9.49
CA ARG A 112 3.09 6.01 8.64
C ARG A 112 2.41 4.65 8.64
N MET A 113 2.66 3.78 9.62
CA MET A 113 1.93 2.50 9.72
C MET A 113 0.41 2.70 9.74
N GLN A 114 -0.08 3.74 10.43
CA GLN A 114 -1.51 4.07 10.46
C GLN A 114 -2.05 4.44 9.07
N VAL A 115 -1.25 5.08 8.20
CA VAL A 115 -1.68 5.40 6.83
C VAL A 115 -1.98 4.11 6.06
N ILE A 116 -1.11 3.10 6.16
CA ILE A 116 -1.29 1.82 5.47
C ILE A 116 -2.52 1.07 6.01
N LEU A 117 -2.68 1.04 7.33
CA LEU A 117 -3.79 0.33 7.97
C LEU A 117 -5.14 0.98 7.64
N GLU A 118 -5.23 2.31 7.72
CA GLU A 118 -6.46 3.02 7.40
C GLU A 118 -6.80 2.96 5.91
N ALA A 119 -5.82 3.10 5.01
CA ALA A 119 -6.04 2.91 3.58
C ALA A 119 -6.55 1.48 3.27
N THR A 120 -5.99 0.47 3.94
CA THR A 120 -6.42 -0.93 3.82
C THR A 120 -7.88 -1.11 4.26
N LYS A 121 -8.28 -0.51 5.40
CA LYS A 121 -9.67 -0.55 5.87
C LYS A 121 -10.62 0.13 4.90
N ILE A 122 -10.26 1.30 4.38
CA ILE A 122 -11.05 2.04 3.38
C ILE A 122 -11.26 1.17 2.14
N CYS A 123 -10.18 0.64 1.55
CA CYS A 123 -10.28 -0.22 0.39
C CYS A 123 -11.12 -1.47 0.67
N ARG A 124 -10.94 -2.12 1.82
CA ARG A 124 -11.75 -3.30 2.20
C ARG A 124 -13.23 -2.97 2.24
N ASN A 125 -13.61 -1.86 2.86
CA ASN A 125 -15.00 -1.43 2.97
C ASN A 125 -15.60 -1.13 1.59
N GLU A 126 -14.87 -0.41 0.72
CA GLU A 126 -15.33 -0.10 -0.63
C GLU A 126 -15.50 -1.35 -1.49
N LEU A 127 -14.54 -2.28 -1.46
CA LEU A 127 -14.62 -3.53 -2.23
C LEU A 127 -15.74 -4.44 -1.77
N TRP A 128 -16.06 -4.44 -0.46
CA TRP A 128 -17.20 -5.16 0.08
C TRP A 128 -18.52 -4.60 -0.43
N ARG A 129 -18.65 -3.27 -0.56
CA ARG A 129 -19.85 -2.63 -1.11
C ARG A 129 -20.06 -2.93 -2.60
N LEU A 130 -18.98 -3.11 -3.35
CA LEU A 130 -19.01 -3.33 -4.80
C LEU A 130 -19.33 -4.77 -5.23
N SER A 131 -19.69 -5.68 -4.31
CA SER A 131 -19.99 -7.09 -4.61
C SER A 131 -18.86 -7.83 -5.36
N ILE A 132 -17.61 -7.37 -5.19
CA ILE A 132 -16.41 -8.12 -5.60
C ILE A 132 -16.10 -9.23 -4.57
N TYR A 133 -16.91 -9.29 -3.52
CA TYR A 133 -16.95 -10.27 -2.44
C TYR A 133 -18.40 -10.71 -2.24
#